data_AF-A0A535ZES8-F1
#
_entry.id   AF-A0A535ZES8-F1
#
_cell.length_a   1.000
_cell.length_b   1.000
_cell.length_c   1.000
_cell.angle_alpha   90.00
_cell.angle_beta   90.00
_cell.angle_gamma   90.00
#
_symmetry.space_group_name_H-M   'P 1'
#
loop_
_entity.id
_entity.type
_entity.pdbx_description
1 polymer ?
#
loop_
_entity_poly.entity_id
_entity_poly.type
_entity_poly.pdbx_seq_one_letter_code
_entity_poly.pdbx_strand_id
1 'polypeptide(L)'
;MEKAVLIMVTMGGRDDAERLGEALVVEHLAASCSVIPTVHSFYYWDGQLKREHEALLLIKTLESLAPAVHEFVREHHEYDIPEILQVPIEGGSSAYLNWLEKQVAKPGR
;
A
#
# COMPACT_ATOMS: atom_id res chain seq x y z
N MET A 1 9.13 12.11 15.96
CA MET A 1 8.38 11.77 14.74
C MET A 1 8.57 10.30 14.51
N GLU A 2 7.48 9.57 14.45
CA GLU A 2 7.52 8.18 14.04
C GLU A 2 8.02 8.08 12.58
N LYS A 3 8.72 7.00 12.25
CA LYS A 3 9.23 6.80 10.89
C LYS A 3 8.07 6.49 9.95
N ALA A 4 8.04 7.17 8.80
CA ALA A 4 7.11 6.86 7.74
C ALA A 4 7.69 5.78 6.82
N VAL A 5 6.81 5.03 6.16
CA VAL A 5 7.15 3.99 5.20
C VAL A 5 6.29 4.13 3.95
N LEU A 6 6.84 3.72 2.82
CA LEU A 6 6.12 3.47 1.58
C LEU A 6 5.90 1.96 1.47
N ILE A 7 4.66 1.52 1.40
CA ILE A 7 4.30 0.14 1.08
C ILE A 7 3.83 0.09 -0.37
N MET A 8 4.35 -0.87 -1.12
CA MET A 8 4.05 -1.13 -2.52
C MET A 8 3.29 -2.44 -2.61
N VAL A 9 2.16 -2.42 -3.32
CA VAL A 9 1.31 -3.59 -3.54
C VAL A 9 0.92 -3.67 -5.00
N THR A 10 1.18 -4.79 -5.68
CA THR A 10 0.57 -5.04 -6.99
C THR A 10 -0.83 -5.60 -6.80
N MET A 11 -1.77 -5.15 -7.63
CA MET A 11 -3.18 -5.56 -7.61
C MET A 11 -3.58 -6.04 -9.02
N GLY A 12 -4.52 -6.98 -9.16
CA GLY A 12 -4.91 -7.51 -10.48
C GLY A 12 -5.58 -6.48 -11.40
N GLY A 13 -5.93 -5.30 -10.90
CA GLY A 13 -6.43 -4.20 -11.71
C GLY A 13 -6.51 -2.86 -11.00
N ARG A 14 -6.74 -1.81 -11.80
CA ARG A 14 -6.89 -0.43 -11.33
C ARG A 14 -8.02 -0.29 -10.31
N ASP A 15 -9.20 -0.82 -10.63
CA ASP A 15 -10.39 -0.60 -9.80
C ASP A 15 -10.25 -1.25 -8.42
N ASP A 16 -9.61 -2.41 -8.33
CA ASP A 16 -9.25 -3.06 -7.07
C ASP A 16 -8.24 -2.25 -6.26
N ALA A 17 -7.21 -1.71 -6.92
CA ALA A 17 -6.23 -0.83 -6.29
C ALA A 17 -6.86 0.46 -5.76
N GLU A 18 -7.79 1.07 -6.51
CA GLU A 18 -8.53 2.26 -6.09
C GLU A 18 -9.41 1.96 -4.87
N ARG A 19 -10.19 0.88 -4.89
CA ARG A 19 -11.03 0.45 -3.76
C ARG A 19 -10.21 0.19 -2.50
N LEU A 20 -9.12 -0.57 -2.61
CA LEU A 20 -8.27 -0.90 -1.47
C LEU A 20 -7.58 0.36 -0.91
N GLY A 21 -7.09 1.23 -1.80
CA GLY A 21 -6.46 2.49 -1.44
C GLY A 21 -7.42 3.43 -0.70
N GLU A 22 -8.67 3.54 -1.16
CA GLU A 22 -9.70 4.31 -0.47
C GLU A 22 -10.01 3.74 0.92
N ALA A 23 -10.21 2.42 1.02
CA ALA A 23 -10.51 1.77 2.28
C ALA A 23 -9.38 1.95 3.32
N LEU A 24 -8.11 1.80 2.92
CA LEU A 24 -6.97 2.02 3.80
C LEU A 24 -6.92 3.44 4.39
N VAL A 25 -7.33 4.45 3.61
CA VAL A 25 -7.37 5.84 4.06
C VAL A 25 -8.57 6.07 4.99
N VAL A 26 -9.74 5.54 4.64
CA VAL A 26 -10.96 5.63 5.48
C VAL A 26 -10.76 4.97 6.85
N GLU A 27 -10.08 3.84 6.89
CA GLU A 27 -9.75 3.11 8.13
C GLU A 27 -8.56 3.71 8.90
N HIS A 28 -8.01 4.84 8.45
CA HIS A 28 -6.84 5.51 9.04
C HIS A 28 -5.59 4.60 9.14
N LEU A 29 -5.50 3.56 8.31
CA LEU A 29 -4.34 2.68 8.21
C LEU A 29 -3.25 3.27 7.31
N ALA A 30 -3.63 4.16 6.39
CA ALA A 30 -2.73 4.92 5.54
C ALA A 30 -3.13 6.40 5.51
N ALA A 31 -2.14 7.29 5.45
CA ALA A 31 -2.43 8.71 5.29
C ALA A 31 -2.79 9.05 3.84
N SER A 32 -2.18 8.33 2.89
CA SER A 32 -2.43 8.52 1.47
C SER A 32 -2.09 7.24 0.70
N CYS A 33 -2.82 7.06 -0.38
CA CYS A 33 -2.58 6.02 -1.37
C CYS A 33 -2.46 6.68 -2.76
N SER A 34 -1.69 6.08 -3.65
CA SER A 34 -1.62 6.50 -5.06
C SER A 34 -1.63 5.26 -5.93
N VAL A 35 -2.40 5.29 -7.00
CA VAL A 35 -2.52 4.17 -7.94
C VAL A 35 -1.77 4.50 -9.22
N ILE A 36 -0.85 3.62 -9.61
CA ILE A 36 -0.32 3.57 -10.97
C ILE A 36 -1.18 2.53 -11.71
N PRO A 37 -2.07 2.97 -12.63
CA PRO A 37 -3.18 2.16 -13.11
C PRO A 37 -2.77 1.03 -14.06
N THR A 38 -1.53 1.04 -14.54
CA THR A 38 -1.05 0.03 -15.50
C THR A 38 0.41 -0.26 -15.25
N VAL A 39 0.70 -1.48 -14.83
CA VAL A 39 2.03 -2.08 -14.76
C VAL A 39 1.99 -3.46 -15.41
N HIS A 40 3.13 -3.91 -15.91
CA HIS A 40 3.29 -5.26 -16.45
C HIS A 40 4.24 -6.05 -15.56
N SER A 41 3.74 -7.13 -14.99
CA SER A 41 4.51 -8.00 -14.10
C SER A 41 4.92 -9.26 -14.83
N PHE A 42 6.20 -9.62 -14.70
CA PHE A 42 6.82 -10.76 -15.36
C PHE A 42 7.48 -11.65 -14.31
N TYR A 43 7.00 -12.86 -14.15
CA TYR A 43 7.53 -13.82 -13.18
C TYR A 43 7.30 -15.25 -13.65
N TYR A 44 8.00 -16.22 -13.06
CA TYR A 44 7.73 -17.63 -13.29
C TYR A 44 6.74 -18.15 -12.24
N TRP A 45 5.72 -18.86 -12.69
CA TRP A 45 4.82 -19.61 -11.84
C TRP A 45 4.58 -20.99 -12.45
N ASP A 46 4.76 -22.04 -11.66
CA ASP A 46 4.68 -23.45 -12.11
C ASP A 46 5.48 -23.72 -13.40
N GLY A 47 6.73 -23.21 -13.44
CA GLY A 47 7.64 -23.37 -14.57
C GLY A 47 7.28 -22.56 -15.83
N GLN A 48 6.22 -21.75 -15.80
CA GLN A 48 5.78 -20.94 -16.94
C GLN A 48 6.00 -19.45 -16.70
N LEU A 49 6.48 -18.75 -17.73
CA LEU A 49 6.59 -17.29 -17.69
C LEU A 49 5.20 -16.66 -17.76
N LYS A 50 4.79 -16.02 -16.67
CA LYS A 50 3.59 -15.20 -16.54
C LYS A 50 3.84 -13.77 -16.99
N ARG A 51 2.79 -13.14 -17.49
CA ARG A 51 2.75 -11.77 -18.01
C ARG A 51 1.43 -11.18 -17.59
N GLU A 52 1.40 -10.58 -16.42
CA GLU A 52 0.16 -10.07 -15.84
C GLU A 52 0.04 -8.56 -16.08
N HIS A 53 -1.19 -8.12 -16.35
CA HIS A 53 -1.56 -6.71 -16.43
C HIS A 53 -2.13 -6.32 -15.08
N GLU A 54 -1.45 -5.42 -14.38
CA GLU A 54 -1.74 -5.11 -12.99
C GLU A 54 -1.81 -3.60 -12.77
N ALA A 55 -2.18 -3.20 -11.56
CA ALA A 55 -1.96 -1.87 -11.04
C ALA A 55 -1.01 -1.92 -9.85
N LEU A 56 -0.26 -0.83 -9.63
CA LEU A 56 0.62 -0.70 -8.47
C LEU A 56 0.03 0.34 -7.51
N LEU A 57 -0.29 -0.11 -6.30
CA LEU A 57 -0.75 0.71 -5.19
C LEU A 57 0.44 1.14 -4.32
N LEU A 58 0.58 2.45 -4.13
CA LEU A 58 1.63 3.07 -3.33
C LEU A 58 1.03 3.68 -2.06
N ILE A 59 1.17 3.00 -0.93
CA ILE A 59 0.57 3.30 0.36
C ILE A 59 1.61 4.02 1.24
N LYS A 60 1.27 5.19 1.80
CA LYS A 60 2.16 5.93 2.71
C LYS A 60 1.54 5.94 4.09
N THR A 61 2.26 5.37 5.05
CA THR A 61 1.81 5.23 6.43
C THR A 61 3.00 5.34 7.40
N LEU A 62 2.75 5.17 8.69
CA LEU A 62 3.77 5.05 9.70
C LEU A 62 4.24 3.60 9.86
N GLU A 63 5.51 3.42 10.24
CA GLU A 63 6.14 2.12 10.42
C GLU A 63 5.38 1.24 11.42
N SER A 64 4.81 1.79 12.50
CA SER A 64 4.03 1.00 13.48
C SER A 64 2.71 0.45 12.91
N LEU A 65 2.18 1.05 11.84
CA LEU A 65 0.94 0.63 11.18
C LEU A 65 1.19 -0.34 10.04
N ALA A 66 2.43 -0.52 9.59
CA ALA A 66 2.75 -1.43 8.50
C ALA A 66 2.22 -2.86 8.69
N PRO A 67 2.31 -3.48 9.89
CA PRO A 67 1.72 -4.81 10.11
C PRO A 67 0.20 -4.84 9.91
N ALA A 68 -0.51 -3.79 10.33
CA ALA A 68 -1.96 -3.69 10.15
C ALA A 68 -2.33 -3.47 8.68
N VAL A 69 -1.56 -2.66 7.95
CA VAL A 69 -1.70 -2.52 6.50
C VAL A 69 -1.46 -3.85 5.79
N HIS A 70 -0.41 -4.61 6.17
CA HIS A 70 -0.13 -5.91 5.55
C HIS A 70 -1.27 -6.91 5.77
N GLU A 71 -1.87 -6.93 6.96
CA GLU A 71 -3.05 -7.77 7.24
C GLU A 71 -4.24 -7.33 6.40
N PHE A 72 -4.55 -6.03 6.41
CA PHE A 72 -5.67 -5.47 5.68
C PHE A 72 -5.57 -5.77 4.17
N VAL A 73 -4.38 -5.58 3.58
CA VAL A 73 -4.13 -5.93 2.19
C VAL A 73 -4.39 -7.43 1.98
N ARG A 74 -3.82 -8.32 2.79
CA ARG A 74 -4.00 -9.78 2.64
C ARG A 74 -5.47 -10.22 2.71
N GLU A 75 -6.26 -9.63 3.60
CA GLU A 75 -7.70 -9.95 3.73
C GLU A 75 -8.54 -9.49 2.53
N HIS A 76 -8.06 -8.51 1.77
CA HIS A 76 -8.79 -7.87 0.68
C HIS A 76 -8.11 -8.07 -0.69
N HIS A 77 -7.12 -8.95 -0.78
CA HIS A 77 -6.40 -9.25 -2.01
C HIS A 77 -6.90 -10.55 -2.66
N GLU A 78 -7.00 -10.56 -3.98
CA GLU A 78 -7.50 -11.74 -4.72
C GLU A 78 -6.46 -12.86 -4.88
N TYR A 79 -5.17 -12.50 -4.90
CA TYR A 79 -4.07 -13.47 -4.98
C TYR A 79 -3.76 -14.12 -3.62
N ASP A 80 -3.42 -15.42 -3.66
CA ASP A 80 -2.96 -16.18 -2.49
C ASP A 80 -1.63 -15.65 -1.91
N ILE A 81 -0.75 -15.12 -2.78
CA ILE A 81 0.56 -14.56 -2.42
C ILE A 81 0.67 -13.16 -3.04
N PRO A 82 0.08 -12.12 -2.42
CA PRO A 82 0.21 -10.76 -2.93
C PRO A 82 1.63 -10.23 -2.78
N GLU A 83 2.09 -9.44 -3.75
CA GLU A 83 3.32 -8.66 -3.58
C GLU A 83 3.05 -7.54 -2.57
N ILE A 84 3.73 -7.55 -1.43
CA ILE A 84 3.67 -6.49 -0.43
C ILE A 84 5.10 -6.16 0.00
N LEU A 85 5.63 -5.03 -0.48
CA LEU A 85 6.99 -4.58 -0.20
C LEU A 85 6.97 -3.27 0.58
N GLN A 86 7.86 -3.14 1.57
CA GLN A 86 7.97 -1.95 2.41
C GLN A 86 9.34 -1.28 2.20
N VAL A 87 9.33 0.03 1.97
CA VAL A 87 10.53 0.87 1.81
C VAL A 87 10.53 1.96 2.89
N PRO A 88 11.62 2.10 3.68
CA PRO A 88 11.77 3.18 4.64
C PRO A 88 11.77 4.56 3.98
N ILE A 89 11.05 5.53 4.54
CA ILE A 89 11.16 6.94 4.15
C ILE A 89 12.16 7.63 5.08
N GLU A 90 13.37 7.89 4.58
CA GLU A 90 14.45 8.48 5.38
C GLU A 90 14.32 10.00 5.56
N GLY A 91 13.56 10.67 4.70
CA GLY A 91 13.37 12.11 4.74
C GLY A 91 12.28 12.61 3.80
N GLY A 92 11.94 13.89 3.92
CA GLY A 92 10.90 14.52 3.12
C GLY A 92 10.54 15.89 3.68
N SER A 93 9.53 16.53 3.07
CA SER A 93 8.98 17.78 3.61
C SER A 93 8.42 17.56 5.01
N SER A 94 8.92 18.32 6.00
CA SER A 94 8.45 18.23 7.39
C SER A 94 6.94 18.50 7.50
N ALA A 95 6.41 19.41 6.69
CA ALA A 95 4.97 19.68 6.66
C ALA A 95 4.16 18.47 6.19
N TYR A 96 4.65 17.73 5.20
CA TYR A 96 3.99 16.53 4.68
C TYR A 96 4.06 15.37 5.66
N LEU A 97 5.23 15.13 6.25
CA LEU A 97 5.39 14.05 7.24
C LEU A 97 4.56 14.30 8.51
N ASN A 98 4.46 15.55 8.95
CA ASN A 98 3.57 15.93 10.06
C ASN A 98 2.08 15.76 9.70
N TRP A 99 1.70 16.03 8.46
CA TRP A 99 0.33 15.77 7.99
C TRP A 99 0.03 14.28 7.95
N LEU A 100 0.96 13.47 7.43
CA LEU A 100 0.87 12.02 7.35
C LEU A 100 0.62 11.42 8.73
N GLU A 101 1.44 11.77 9.72
CA GLU A 101 1.29 11.31 11.11
C GLU A 101 -0.09 11.66 11.68
N LYS A 102 -0.61 12.87 11.37
CA LYS A 102 -1.94 13.29 11.82
C LYS A 102 -3.08 12.54 11.15
N GLN A 103 -2.94 12.10 9.90
CA GLN A 103 -4.02 11.39 9.20
C GLN A 103 -4.24 9.98 9.74
N VAL A 104 -3.21 9.36 10.31
CA VAL A 104 -3.28 7.98 10.84
C VAL A 104 -3.28 7.93 12.37
N ALA A 105 -3.19 9.08 13.03
CA ALA A 105 -3.43 9.18 14.46
C ALA A 105 -4.91 8.85 14.73
N LYS A 106 -5.17 7.78 15.49
CA LYS A 106 -6.52 7.30 15.82
C LYS A 106 -7.45 8.49 16.19
N PRO A 107 -8.57 8.69 15.48
CA PRO A 107 -9.69 9.41 16.07
C PRO A 107 -10.03 8.68 17.37
N GLY A 108 -10.15 9.41 18.48
CA GLY A 108 -10.43 8.81 19.78
C GLY A 108 -11.57 7.79 19.68
N ARG A 109 -11.27 6.53 20.04
CA ARG A 109 -12.29 5.50 20.28
C ARG A 109 -13.05 5.82 21.55
#